data_AF-A0A5A7TB40-F1
#
_entry.id   AF-A0A5A7TB40-F1
#
_cell.length_a   1.000
_cell.length_b   1.000
_cell.length_c   1.000
_cell.angle_alpha   90.00
_cell.angle_beta   90.00
_cell.angle_gamma   90.00
#
_symmetry.space_group_name_H-M   'P 1'
#
loop_
_entity.id
_entity.type
_entity.pdbx_description
1 polymer ?
#
loop_
_entity_poly.entity_id
_entity_poly.type
_entity_poly.pdbx_seq_one_letter_code
_entity_poly.pdbx_strand_id
1 'polypeptide(L)'
;MAEPKVKYDRQLRIWGDQGQAALEKASICLLNCGPTGSETLKNLVLGGIGSITIVDGTKIEEGDLGNNFMVDESSIGQSKAKCVCAFLQELNDAVKAKFIEEYPEALIETRPWFFSQFTLVVATQLVEEWIVKLDNICRNANVILVVARSYGLTGLVRISLKEHTVIESKPDHFLDDLRLNNPWPELRRFAETIDLNASDPVAHKHTPYVVILVKMAEEWAKSHGGSLPSGREEKKAFKDLLKAKMIAMDEDNYKEAIEASFKVFAPRGINIAKSVRILKKALLQRLSPNLLLLKIIKFLPIVNTCTSEKKPSKLRVPVIAGRTEK
;
A
#
# COMPACT_ATOMS: atom_id res chain seq x y z
N MET A 1 1.26 -25.91 -19.04
CA MET A 1 1.51 -25.30 -17.71
C MET A 1 1.59 -23.77 -17.81
N ALA A 2 0.49 -23.11 -18.18
CA ALA A 2 0.39 -21.64 -18.27
C ALA A 2 -0.64 -21.04 -17.27
N GLU A 3 -1.24 -21.88 -16.42
CA GLU A 3 -2.45 -21.56 -15.64
C GLU A 3 -2.27 -20.56 -14.47
N PRO A 4 -1.16 -20.54 -13.70
CA PRO A 4 -1.06 -19.65 -12.54
C PRO A 4 -1.01 -18.17 -12.93
N LYS A 5 -0.35 -17.84 -14.04
CA LYS A 5 -0.20 -16.46 -14.51
C LYS A 5 -1.51 -15.87 -15.03
N VAL A 6 -2.40 -16.69 -15.61
CA VAL A 6 -3.71 -16.24 -16.09
C VAL A 6 -4.65 -15.98 -14.91
N LYS A 7 -4.67 -16.88 -13.90
CA LYS A 7 -5.52 -16.73 -12.70
C LYS A 7 -5.26 -15.43 -11.95
N TYR A 8 -4.00 -15.03 -11.82
CA TYR A 8 -3.58 -13.86 -11.04
C TYR A 8 -3.23 -12.61 -11.88
N ASP A 9 -3.54 -12.56 -13.19
CA ASP A 9 -3.15 -11.43 -14.07
C ASP A 9 -3.57 -10.06 -13.50
N ARG A 10 -4.84 -9.95 -13.04
CA ARG A 10 -5.37 -8.68 -12.52
C ARG A 10 -4.61 -8.17 -11.30
N GLN A 11 -4.23 -9.06 -10.38
CA GLN A 11 -3.51 -8.69 -9.17
C GLN A 11 -1.99 -8.53 -9.42
N LEU A 12 -1.43 -9.25 -10.39
CA LEU A 12 -0.06 -9.05 -10.86
C LEU A 12 0.15 -7.63 -11.40
N ARG A 13 -0.84 -7.01 -12.04
CA ARG A 13 -0.77 -5.59 -12.46
C ARG A 13 -0.70 -4.61 -11.29
N ILE A 14 -1.16 -5.01 -10.11
CA ILE A 14 -1.15 -4.18 -8.91
C ILE A 14 0.18 -4.32 -8.18
N TRP A 15 0.69 -5.55 -8.00
CA TRP A 15 1.83 -5.82 -7.14
C TRP A 15 3.01 -6.57 -7.74
N GLY A 16 2.95 -6.90 -9.03
CA GLY A 16 4.01 -7.57 -9.78
C GLY A 16 4.26 -9.01 -9.34
N ASP A 17 5.10 -9.70 -10.10
CA ASP A 17 5.49 -11.10 -9.81
C ASP A 17 6.16 -11.23 -8.45
N GLN A 18 7.01 -10.27 -8.05
CA GLN A 18 7.67 -10.27 -6.75
C GLN A 18 6.64 -10.21 -5.61
N GLY A 19 5.60 -9.41 -5.78
CA GLY A 19 4.52 -9.28 -4.82
C GLY A 19 3.71 -10.57 -4.67
N GLN A 20 3.48 -11.27 -5.78
CA GLN A 20 2.78 -12.56 -5.79
C GLN A 20 3.63 -13.66 -5.15
N ALA A 21 4.91 -13.75 -5.50
CA ALA A 21 5.83 -14.74 -4.94
C ALA A 21 6.00 -14.58 -3.41
N ALA A 22 5.92 -13.34 -2.90
CA ALA A 22 5.91 -13.10 -1.44
C ALA A 22 4.63 -13.59 -0.78
N LEU A 23 3.48 -13.50 -1.46
CA LEU A 23 2.19 -13.95 -0.97
C LEU A 23 2.11 -15.49 -0.95
N GLU A 24 2.59 -16.14 -2.02
CA GLU A 24 2.65 -17.61 -2.14
C GLU A 24 3.62 -18.27 -1.14
N LYS A 25 4.56 -17.51 -0.56
CA LYS A 25 5.47 -17.98 0.49
C LYS A 25 4.96 -17.70 1.90
N ALA A 26 3.96 -16.84 2.05
CA ALA A 26 3.48 -16.43 3.35
C ALA A 26 2.57 -17.49 3.98
N SER A 27 2.67 -17.59 5.30
CA SER A 27 1.84 -18.48 6.13
C SER A 27 1.06 -17.66 7.14
N ILE A 28 -0.26 -17.82 7.17
CA ILE A 28 -1.17 -17.02 8.00
C ILE A 28 -1.84 -17.91 9.04
N CYS A 29 -1.83 -17.48 10.30
CA CYS A 29 -2.65 -18.10 11.35
C CYS A 29 -3.87 -17.23 11.63
N LEU A 30 -5.07 -17.81 11.63
CA LEU A 30 -6.29 -17.16 12.08
C LEU A 30 -6.72 -17.76 13.43
N LEU A 31 -6.95 -16.89 14.41
CA LEU A 31 -7.57 -17.23 15.69
C LEU A 31 -9.05 -16.81 15.67
N ASN A 32 -9.93 -17.77 15.91
CA ASN A 32 -11.38 -17.71 15.75
C ASN A 32 -11.82 -17.45 14.30
N CYS A 33 -12.53 -18.39 13.69
CA CYS A 33 -13.07 -18.31 12.33
C CYS A 33 -14.58 -18.04 12.29
N GLY A 34 -15.00 -17.04 13.07
CA GLY A 34 -16.29 -16.38 12.86
C GLY A 34 -16.30 -15.55 11.56
N PRO A 35 -17.40 -14.83 11.27
CA PRO A 35 -17.61 -14.10 10.01
C PRO A 35 -16.44 -13.22 9.57
N THR A 36 -15.90 -12.42 10.49
CA THR A 36 -14.77 -11.51 10.22
C THR A 36 -13.50 -12.26 9.83
N GLY A 37 -13.21 -13.37 10.52
CA GLY A 37 -12.04 -14.20 10.25
C GLY A 37 -12.17 -14.94 8.93
N SER A 38 -13.32 -15.56 8.68
CA SER A 38 -13.65 -16.25 7.44
C SER A 38 -13.54 -15.33 6.23
N GLU A 39 -14.17 -14.15 6.27
CA GLU A 39 -14.07 -13.15 5.19
C GLU A 39 -12.64 -12.66 4.94
N THR A 40 -11.85 -12.49 6.01
CA THR A 40 -10.43 -12.14 5.91
C THR A 40 -9.66 -13.23 5.17
N LEU A 41 -9.84 -14.50 5.55
CA LEU A 41 -9.14 -15.61 4.91
C LEU A 41 -9.59 -15.84 3.48
N LYS A 42 -10.89 -15.71 3.17
CA LYS A 42 -11.40 -15.76 1.78
C LYS A 42 -10.60 -14.86 0.86
N ASN A 43 -10.41 -13.61 1.27
CA ASN A 43 -9.70 -12.61 0.48
C ASN A 43 -8.21 -12.98 0.29
N LEU A 44 -7.55 -13.53 1.32
CA LEU A 44 -6.16 -13.99 1.24
C LEU A 44 -6.01 -15.25 0.37
N VAL A 45 -6.95 -16.19 0.49
CA VAL A 45 -7.00 -17.43 -0.28
C VAL A 45 -7.24 -17.15 -1.76
N LEU A 46 -8.19 -16.27 -2.11
CA LEU A 46 -8.39 -15.81 -3.49
C LEU A 46 -7.16 -15.10 -4.06
N GLY A 47 -6.42 -14.40 -3.20
CA GLY A 47 -5.13 -13.79 -3.56
C GLY A 47 -4.00 -14.79 -3.80
N GLY A 48 -4.15 -16.06 -3.43
CA GLY A 48 -3.11 -17.08 -3.59
C GLY A 48 -2.05 -17.03 -2.48
N ILE A 49 -2.47 -16.85 -1.23
CA ILE A 49 -1.59 -17.01 -0.07
C ILE A 49 -0.99 -18.42 -0.01
N GLY A 50 0.26 -18.57 0.45
CA GLY A 50 0.92 -19.89 0.48
C GLY A 50 0.22 -20.91 1.37
N SER A 51 -0.05 -20.54 2.62
CA SER A 51 -0.77 -21.41 3.55
C SER A 51 -1.56 -20.64 4.59
N ILE A 52 -2.63 -21.27 5.07
CA ILE A 52 -3.45 -20.80 6.18
C ILE A 52 -3.54 -21.87 7.26
N THR A 53 -3.62 -21.46 8.52
CA THR A 53 -3.93 -22.33 9.65
C THR A 53 -5.01 -21.68 10.49
N ILE A 54 -6.13 -22.37 10.68
CA ILE A 54 -7.27 -21.89 11.45
C ILE A 54 -7.24 -22.53 12.82
N VAL A 55 -7.32 -21.72 13.88
CA VAL A 55 -7.43 -22.19 15.27
C VAL A 55 -8.77 -21.72 15.81
N ASP A 56 -9.68 -22.67 15.99
CA ASP A 56 -11.00 -22.43 16.57
C ASP A 56 -11.51 -23.72 17.22
N GLY A 57 -11.82 -23.64 18.52
CA GLY A 57 -12.35 -24.76 19.30
C GLY A 57 -13.87 -24.86 19.29
N THR A 58 -14.57 -23.92 18.64
CA THR A 58 -16.03 -23.86 18.61
C THR A 58 -16.62 -24.76 17.51
N LYS A 59 -17.89 -25.12 17.70
CA LYS A 59 -18.69 -25.83 16.71
C LYS A 59 -19.59 -24.85 15.96
N ILE A 60 -20.09 -25.28 14.80
CA ILE A 60 -21.09 -24.53 14.06
C ILE A 60 -22.42 -24.57 14.81
N GLU A 61 -23.00 -23.39 15.01
CA GLU A 61 -24.34 -23.19 15.57
C GLU A 61 -25.27 -22.61 14.51
N GLU A 62 -26.59 -22.68 14.73
CA GLU A 62 -27.58 -22.13 13.79
C GLU A 62 -27.34 -20.64 13.47
N GLY A 63 -26.88 -19.87 14.46
CA GLY A 63 -26.55 -18.45 14.28
C GLY A 63 -25.40 -18.19 13.31
N ASP A 64 -24.53 -19.17 13.06
CA ASP A 64 -23.44 -19.04 12.08
C ASP A 64 -23.95 -19.11 10.63
N LEU A 65 -25.05 -19.81 10.37
CA LEU A 65 -25.59 -19.99 9.02
C LEU A 65 -26.04 -18.67 8.39
N GLY A 66 -26.54 -17.75 9.22
CA GLY A 66 -27.00 -16.43 8.76
C GLY A 66 -25.88 -15.41 8.55
N ASN A 67 -24.66 -15.69 9.02
CA ASN A 67 -23.57 -14.70 9.03
C ASN A 67 -22.24 -15.19 8.48
N ASN A 68 -22.10 -16.48 8.15
CA ASN A 68 -20.91 -17.07 7.58
C ASN A 68 -21.27 -17.92 6.35
N PHE A 69 -20.98 -17.40 5.16
CA PHE A 69 -21.34 -18.04 3.88
C PHE A 69 -20.56 -19.33 3.58
N MET A 70 -19.57 -19.69 4.41
CA MET A 70 -18.72 -20.88 4.22
C MET A 70 -19.27 -22.13 4.90
N VAL A 71 -20.43 -22.03 5.54
CA VAL A 71 -21.06 -23.13 6.29
C VAL A 71 -22.53 -23.21 5.93
N ASP A 72 -23.10 -24.41 6.05
CA ASP A 72 -24.49 -24.72 5.72
C ASP A 72 -25.17 -25.53 6.83
N GLU A 73 -26.46 -25.85 6.67
CA GLU A 73 -27.23 -26.63 7.65
C GLU A 73 -26.59 -27.99 7.96
N SER A 74 -25.90 -28.61 6.98
CA SER A 74 -25.21 -29.89 7.18
C SER A 74 -23.98 -29.77 8.09
N SER A 75 -23.45 -28.55 8.23
CA SER A 75 -22.28 -28.24 9.04
C SER A 75 -22.59 -28.08 10.53
N ILE A 76 -23.86 -27.95 10.92
CA ILE A 76 -24.26 -27.74 12.34
C ILE A 76 -23.68 -28.85 13.23
N GLY A 77 -23.09 -28.44 14.36
CA GLY A 77 -22.47 -29.34 15.34
C GLY A 77 -21.09 -29.88 14.94
N GLN A 78 -20.64 -29.63 13.71
CA GLN A 78 -19.28 -29.92 13.29
C GLN A 78 -18.30 -28.83 13.74
N SER A 79 -17.00 -29.13 13.68
CA SER A 79 -15.93 -28.19 13.99
C SER A 79 -15.93 -27.01 13.02
N LYS A 80 -15.98 -25.78 13.56
CA LYS A 80 -15.99 -24.55 12.76
C LYS A 80 -14.71 -24.39 11.95
N ALA A 81 -13.57 -24.66 12.59
CA ALA A 81 -12.26 -24.61 11.94
C ALA A 81 -12.19 -25.59 10.76
N LYS A 82 -12.70 -26.80 10.93
CA LYS A 82 -12.70 -27.85 9.91
C LYS A 82 -13.56 -27.49 8.70
N CYS A 83 -14.83 -27.09 8.92
CA CYS A 83 -15.76 -26.74 7.84
C CYS A 83 -15.25 -25.54 7.02
N VAL A 84 -14.83 -24.46 7.70
CA VAL A 84 -14.29 -23.27 7.03
C VAL A 84 -13.00 -23.60 6.27
N CYS A 85 -12.13 -24.42 6.85
CA CYS A 85 -10.89 -24.85 6.19
C CYS A 85 -11.16 -25.66 4.90
N ALA A 86 -12.15 -26.55 4.91
CA ALA A 86 -12.54 -27.33 3.75
C ALA A 86 -13.07 -26.42 2.61
N PHE A 87 -13.98 -25.50 2.95
CA PHE A 87 -14.52 -24.54 1.98
C PHE A 87 -13.41 -23.66 1.37
N LEU A 88 -12.49 -23.14 2.19
CA LEU A 88 -11.37 -22.33 1.70
C LEU A 88 -10.40 -23.12 0.81
N GLN A 89 -10.23 -24.42 1.07
CA GLN A 89 -9.41 -25.29 0.24
C GLN A 89 -10.02 -25.50 -1.15
N GLU A 90 -11.35 -25.57 -1.25
CA GLU A 90 -12.08 -25.63 -2.53
C GLU A 90 -11.98 -24.30 -3.31
N LEU A 91 -11.98 -23.17 -2.60
CA LEU A 91 -11.88 -21.84 -3.20
C LEU A 91 -10.56 -21.63 -3.95
N ASN A 92 -9.46 -22.21 -3.45
CA ASN A 92 -8.16 -22.19 -4.12
C ASN A 92 -7.31 -23.40 -3.70
N ASP A 93 -7.28 -24.41 -4.56
CA ASP A 93 -6.52 -25.66 -4.42
C ASP A 93 -5.00 -25.45 -4.28
N ALA A 94 -4.47 -24.35 -4.80
CA ALA A 94 -3.05 -24.00 -4.64
C ALA A 94 -2.66 -23.59 -3.22
N VAL A 95 -3.63 -23.18 -2.39
CA VAL A 95 -3.40 -22.74 -1.01
C VAL A 95 -3.42 -23.93 -0.07
N LYS A 96 -2.44 -24.06 0.82
CA LYS A 96 -2.43 -25.13 1.83
C LYS A 96 -3.25 -24.72 3.05
N ALA A 97 -4.44 -25.29 3.23
CA ALA A 97 -5.27 -25.02 4.39
C ALA A 97 -5.10 -26.08 5.48
N LYS A 98 -4.95 -25.65 6.74
CA LYS A 98 -4.87 -26.50 7.92
C LYS A 98 -5.79 -25.95 9.02
N PHE A 99 -6.20 -26.80 9.95
CA PHE A 99 -7.00 -26.40 11.10
C PHE A 99 -6.53 -27.07 12.39
N ILE A 100 -6.84 -26.44 13.52
CA ILE A 100 -6.60 -26.92 14.89
C ILE A 100 -7.89 -26.67 15.68
N GLU A 101 -8.45 -27.74 16.26
CA GLU A 101 -9.70 -27.72 17.02
C GLU A 101 -9.45 -27.42 18.50
N GLU A 102 -8.85 -26.27 18.77
CA GLU A 102 -8.52 -25.80 20.12
C GLU A 102 -8.87 -24.33 20.28
N TYR A 103 -9.19 -23.93 21.50
CA TYR A 103 -9.42 -22.52 21.83
C TYR A 103 -8.09 -21.74 21.74
N PRO A 104 -8.07 -20.58 21.05
CA PRO A 104 -6.87 -19.76 20.94
C PRO A 104 -6.21 -19.44 22.28
N GLU A 105 -7.01 -19.22 23.32
CA GLU A 105 -6.57 -18.95 24.70
C GLU A 105 -5.65 -20.05 25.23
N ALA A 106 -6.05 -21.31 25.06
CA ALA A 106 -5.26 -22.46 25.49
C ALA A 106 -3.92 -22.53 24.73
N LEU A 107 -3.92 -22.20 23.43
CA LEU A 107 -2.72 -22.20 22.61
C LEU A 107 -1.75 -21.07 22.97
N ILE A 108 -2.29 -19.87 23.25
CA ILE A 108 -1.53 -18.70 23.71
C ILE A 108 -0.83 -18.99 25.04
N GLU A 109 -1.52 -19.64 25.97
CA GLU A 109 -0.99 -19.95 27.30
C GLU A 109 0.02 -21.12 27.25
N THR A 110 -0.33 -22.22 26.59
CA THR A 110 0.45 -23.47 26.69
C THR A 110 1.57 -23.60 25.67
N ARG A 111 1.42 -22.99 24.48
CA ARG A 111 2.33 -23.19 23.34
C ARG A 111 2.64 -21.87 22.60
N PRO A 112 3.21 -20.85 23.27
CA PRO A 112 3.50 -19.56 22.66
C PRO A 112 4.47 -19.64 21.46
N TRP A 113 5.36 -20.63 21.42
CA TRP A 113 6.28 -20.84 20.30
C TRP A 113 5.57 -21.16 18.98
N PHE A 114 4.34 -21.69 19.04
CA PHE A 114 3.51 -22.01 17.87
C PHE A 114 3.40 -20.83 16.90
N PHE A 115 3.27 -19.61 17.42
CA PHE A 115 3.04 -18.42 16.59
C PHE A 115 4.25 -18.00 15.76
N SER A 116 5.46 -18.43 16.14
CA SER A 116 6.72 -18.02 15.51
C SER A 116 6.89 -18.55 14.08
N GLN A 117 6.13 -19.57 13.70
CA GLN A 117 6.21 -20.19 12.37
C GLN A 117 5.41 -19.41 11.30
N PHE A 118 4.54 -18.47 11.71
CA PHE A 118 3.68 -17.74 10.79
C PHE A 118 4.31 -16.42 10.38
N THR A 119 4.01 -16.00 9.16
CA THR A 119 4.38 -14.66 8.69
C THR A 119 3.51 -13.60 9.35
N LEU A 120 2.24 -13.92 9.58
CA LEU A 120 1.26 -13.03 10.21
C LEU A 120 0.19 -13.84 10.95
N VAL A 121 -0.22 -13.33 12.11
CA VAL A 121 -1.34 -13.84 12.90
C VAL A 121 -2.50 -12.85 12.81
N VAL A 122 -3.68 -13.33 12.47
CA VAL A 122 -4.94 -12.60 12.53
C VAL A 122 -5.71 -13.11 13.74
N ALA A 123 -6.02 -12.25 14.71
CA ALA A 123 -6.84 -12.58 15.86
C ALA A 123 -8.20 -11.89 15.74
N THR A 124 -9.29 -12.67 15.77
CA THR A 124 -10.64 -12.12 15.71
C THR A 124 -11.46 -12.42 16.95
N GLN A 125 -12.30 -11.46 17.36
CA GLN A 125 -13.21 -11.57 18.51
C GLN A 125 -12.56 -12.04 19.83
N LEU A 126 -11.24 -11.94 19.94
CA LEU A 126 -10.48 -12.32 21.13
C LEU A 126 -10.66 -11.25 22.22
N VAL A 127 -10.73 -11.67 23.48
CA VAL A 127 -10.80 -10.71 24.60
C VAL A 127 -9.45 -10.04 24.85
N GLU A 128 -9.48 -8.87 25.49
CA GLU A 128 -8.32 -7.97 25.59
C GLU A 128 -7.12 -8.61 26.30
N GLU A 129 -7.35 -9.37 27.38
CA GLU A 129 -6.28 -10.05 28.11
C GLU A 129 -5.41 -10.92 27.18
N TRP A 130 -6.05 -11.75 26.36
CA TRP A 130 -5.35 -12.64 25.44
C TRP A 130 -4.73 -11.89 24.27
N ILE A 131 -5.33 -10.78 23.82
CA ILE A 131 -4.71 -9.90 22.82
C ILE A 131 -3.39 -9.34 23.34
N VAL A 132 -3.32 -8.90 24.59
CA VAL A 132 -2.09 -8.34 25.18
C VAL A 132 -1.01 -9.42 25.30
N LYS A 133 -1.36 -10.62 25.77
CA LYS A 133 -0.44 -11.77 25.83
C LYS A 133 0.08 -12.14 24.44
N LEU A 134 -0.82 -12.27 23.46
CA LEU A 134 -0.48 -12.59 22.08
C LEU A 134 0.40 -11.51 21.43
N ASP A 135 0.13 -10.23 21.69
CA ASP A 135 0.93 -9.11 21.19
C ASP A 135 2.38 -9.20 21.65
N ASN A 136 2.61 -9.54 22.92
CA ASN A 136 3.95 -9.74 23.46
C ASN A 136 4.67 -10.93 22.81
N ILE A 137 3.96 -12.06 22.64
CA ILE A 137 4.49 -13.25 21.96
C ILE A 137 4.90 -12.91 20.52
N CYS A 138 3.98 -12.31 19.74
CA CYS A 138 4.22 -11.96 18.34
C CYS A 138 5.37 -10.95 18.20
N ARG A 139 5.43 -9.90 19.04
CA ARG A 139 6.55 -8.95 19.02
C ARG A 139 7.88 -9.62 19.33
N ASN A 140 7.93 -10.52 20.32
CA ASN A 140 9.16 -11.23 20.67
C ASN A 140 9.64 -12.13 19.53
N ALA A 141 8.71 -12.81 18.86
CA ALA A 141 8.98 -13.64 17.68
C ALA A 141 9.16 -12.86 16.38
N ASN A 142 8.98 -11.52 16.39
CA ASN A 142 9.00 -10.66 15.20
C ASN A 142 7.93 -11.03 14.15
N VAL A 143 6.80 -11.55 14.63
CA VAL A 143 5.62 -11.91 13.84
C VAL A 143 4.64 -10.74 13.86
N ILE A 144 3.98 -10.49 12.74
CA ILE A 144 3.00 -9.42 12.66
C ILE A 144 1.67 -9.90 13.23
N LEU A 145 1.07 -9.10 14.11
CA LEU A 145 -0.26 -9.36 14.65
C LEU A 145 -1.26 -8.35 14.08
N VAL A 146 -2.36 -8.86 13.54
CA VAL A 146 -3.55 -8.08 13.16
C VAL A 146 -4.69 -8.52 14.04
N VAL A 147 -5.24 -7.60 14.81
CA VAL A 147 -6.44 -7.82 15.62
C VAL A 147 -7.62 -7.18 14.90
N ALA A 148 -8.68 -7.95 14.67
CA ALA A 148 -9.90 -7.46 14.06
C ALA A 148 -11.10 -7.82 14.94
N ARG A 149 -11.97 -6.84 15.23
CA ARG A 149 -13.22 -7.08 15.97
C ARG A 149 -14.39 -6.43 15.26
N SER A 150 -15.54 -7.08 15.31
CA SER A 150 -16.80 -6.55 14.79
C SER A 150 -17.85 -6.56 15.90
N TYR A 151 -18.44 -5.40 16.17
CA TYR A 151 -19.49 -5.18 17.17
C TYR A 151 -20.63 -4.37 16.54
N GLY A 152 -21.74 -5.04 16.23
CA GLY A 152 -22.84 -4.43 15.48
C GLY A 152 -22.34 -3.86 14.16
N LEU A 153 -22.52 -2.55 13.96
CA LEU A 153 -22.06 -1.83 12.77
C LEU A 153 -20.65 -1.25 12.89
N THR A 154 -19.96 -1.48 14.01
CA THR A 154 -18.60 -0.97 14.25
C THR A 154 -17.57 -2.07 14.05
N GLY A 155 -16.52 -1.76 13.30
CA GLY A 155 -15.34 -2.60 13.18
C GLY A 155 -14.11 -1.93 13.79
N LEU A 156 -13.26 -2.73 14.43
CA LEU A 156 -11.95 -2.33 14.95
C LEU A 156 -10.88 -3.16 14.23
N VAL A 157 -9.85 -2.48 13.73
CA VAL A 157 -8.62 -3.14 13.25
C VAL A 157 -7.43 -2.50 13.94
N ARG A 158 -6.62 -3.32 14.63
CA ARG A 158 -5.35 -2.92 15.23
C ARG A 158 -4.24 -3.77 14.64
N ILE A 159 -3.13 -3.14 14.31
CA ILE A 159 -1.95 -3.80 13.77
C ILE A 159 -0.81 -3.61 14.76
N SER A 160 -0.10 -4.69 15.06
CA SER A 160 1.04 -4.67 15.96
C SER A 160 2.25 -5.36 15.35
N LEU A 161 3.37 -4.67 15.46
CA LEU A 161 4.68 -5.07 14.96
C LEU A 161 5.73 -4.13 15.55
N LYS A 162 7.01 -4.53 15.50
CA LYS A 162 8.14 -3.68 15.94
C LYS A 162 8.46 -2.59 14.91
N GLU A 163 8.78 -3.00 13.68
CA GLU A 163 9.08 -2.09 12.58
C GLU A 163 8.68 -2.75 11.24
N HIS A 164 8.19 -1.94 10.29
CA HIS A 164 7.90 -2.38 8.94
C HIS A 164 8.39 -1.35 7.94
N THR A 165 9.40 -1.77 7.19
CA THR A 165 10.11 -0.93 6.23
C THR A 165 9.60 -1.21 4.83
N VAL A 166 9.18 -0.14 4.14
CA VAL A 166 8.53 -0.23 2.84
C VAL A 166 9.26 0.68 1.88
N ILE A 167 9.78 0.09 0.80
CA ILE A 167 10.45 0.83 -0.28
C ILE A 167 9.40 1.21 -1.34
N GLU A 168 8.67 0.22 -1.86
CA GLU A 168 7.63 0.43 -2.85
C GLU A 168 6.31 0.89 -2.21
N SER A 169 6.24 2.15 -1.80
CA SER A 169 5.04 2.70 -1.17
C SER A 169 3.88 3.00 -2.12
N LYS A 170 4.10 2.93 -3.44
CA LYS A 170 3.13 3.19 -4.52
C LYS A 170 2.20 4.38 -4.22
N PRO A 171 2.75 5.61 -4.17
CA PRO A 171 1.95 6.79 -3.87
C PRO A 171 0.93 7.07 -4.99
N ASP A 172 -0.30 7.45 -4.63
CA ASP A 172 -1.38 7.76 -5.59
C ASP A 172 -1.07 9.00 -6.45
N HIS A 173 -0.27 9.91 -5.91
CA HIS A 173 0.18 11.12 -6.59
C HIS A 173 1.71 11.16 -6.55
N PHE A 174 2.35 10.99 -7.70
CA PHE A 174 3.76 11.24 -7.86
C PHE A 174 3.95 12.57 -8.59
N LEU A 175 4.93 13.35 -8.13
CA LEU A 175 5.46 14.44 -8.92
C LEU A 175 6.61 13.86 -9.74
N ASP A 176 6.57 14.06 -11.05
CA ASP A 176 7.69 13.71 -11.92
C ASP A 176 8.97 14.41 -11.46
N ASP A 177 10.08 13.69 -11.35
CA ASP A 177 11.39 14.27 -11.07
C ASP A 177 12.04 14.80 -12.37
N LEU A 178 11.40 15.80 -13.00
CA LEU A 178 11.88 16.39 -14.25
C LEU A 178 13.13 17.26 -14.09
N ARG A 179 13.51 17.61 -12.85
CA ARG A 179 14.65 18.47 -12.52
C ARG A 179 14.70 19.80 -13.27
N LEU A 180 13.55 20.35 -13.66
CA LEU A 180 13.47 21.62 -14.41
C LEU A 180 14.05 22.82 -13.64
N ASN A 181 14.03 22.75 -12.31
CA ASN A 181 14.61 23.76 -11.42
C ASN A 181 16.15 23.67 -11.32
N ASN A 182 16.75 22.55 -11.72
CA ASN A 182 18.19 22.35 -11.81
C ASN A 182 18.52 21.27 -12.86
N PRO A 183 18.40 21.60 -14.16
CA PRO A 183 18.68 20.64 -15.23
C PRO A 183 20.11 20.13 -15.14
N TRP A 184 20.31 18.83 -15.31
CA TRP A 184 21.65 18.26 -15.39
C TRP A 184 22.30 18.60 -16.75
N PRO A 185 23.64 18.56 -16.88
CA PRO A 185 24.35 19.03 -18.07
C PRO A 185 23.84 18.43 -19.39
N GLU A 186 23.56 17.13 -19.40
CA GLU A 186 23.08 16.42 -20.59
C GLU A 186 21.67 16.86 -20.99
N LEU A 187 20.79 17.20 -20.04
CA LEU A 187 19.45 17.74 -20.34
C LEU A 187 19.54 19.14 -20.94
N ARG A 188 20.43 20.00 -20.43
CA ARG A 188 20.66 21.33 -21.01
C ARG A 188 21.17 21.22 -22.44
N ARG A 189 22.22 20.40 -22.63
CA ARG A 189 22.79 20.15 -23.96
C ARG A 189 21.74 19.61 -24.93
N PHE A 190 20.88 18.71 -24.50
CA PHE A 190 19.77 18.23 -25.33
C PHE A 190 18.79 19.36 -25.68
N ALA A 191 18.38 20.16 -24.71
CA ALA A 191 17.48 21.29 -24.94
C ALA A 191 18.08 22.33 -25.91
N GLU A 192 19.39 22.60 -25.83
CA GLU A 192 20.12 23.50 -26.73
C GLU A 192 20.02 23.07 -28.20
N THR A 193 19.96 21.76 -28.49
CA THR A 193 19.86 21.25 -29.88
C THR A 193 18.55 21.59 -30.59
N ILE A 194 17.48 21.90 -29.85
CA ILE A 194 16.15 22.12 -30.40
C ILE A 194 15.89 23.62 -30.46
N ASP A 195 15.81 24.23 -31.64
CA ASP A 195 15.46 25.65 -31.74
C ASP A 195 13.95 25.89 -31.54
N LEU A 196 13.60 26.78 -30.60
CA LEU A 196 12.20 27.16 -30.34
C LEU A 196 11.69 28.22 -31.31
N ASN A 197 12.59 28.90 -32.04
CA ASN A 197 12.21 29.87 -33.07
C ASN A 197 12.25 29.24 -34.47
N ALA A 198 12.28 27.90 -34.56
CA ALA A 198 12.33 27.20 -35.83
C ALA A 198 11.15 27.64 -36.72
N SER A 199 11.44 28.02 -37.95
CA SER A 199 10.43 28.46 -38.92
C SER A 199 9.47 27.34 -39.36
N ASP A 200 9.81 26.07 -39.06
CA ASP A 200 8.96 24.92 -39.34
C ASP A 200 7.84 24.79 -38.30
N PRO A 201 6.56 25.03 -38.69
CA PRO A 201 5.43 24.95 -37.77
C PRO A 201 5.21 23.54 -37.20
N VAL A 202 5.61 22.50 -37.94
CA VAL A 202 5.44 21.12 -37.50
C VAL A 202 6.43 20.82 -36.38
N ALA A 203 7.70 21.18 -36.54
CA ALA A 203 8.71 21.04 -35.50
C ALA A 203 8.36 21.84 -34.23
N HIS A 204 7.83 23.06 -34.37
CA HIS A 204 7.40 23.88 -33.24
C HIS A 204 6.29 23.19 -32.43
N LYS A 205 5.26 22.66 -33.10
CA LYS A 205 4.12 21.96 -32.45
C LYS A 205 4.49 20.64 -31.77
N HIS A 206 5.51 19.94 -32.26
CA HIS A 206 5.94 18.65 -31.71
C HIS A 206 7.11 18.76 -30.73
N THR A 207 7.51 19.98 -30.35
CA THR A 207 8.55 20.17 -29.34
C THR A 207 8.02 19.75 -27.97
N PRO A 208 8.70 18.82 -27.24
CA PRO A 208 8.26 18.39 -25.92
C PRO A 208 8.17 19.56 -24.92
N TYR A 209 7.09 19.62 -24.14
CA TYR A 209 6.86 20.71 -23.18
C TYR A 209 8.01 20.87 -22.16
N VAL A 210 8.70 19.77 -21.82
CA VAL A 210 9.86 19.77 -20.93
C VAL A 210 11.00 20.62 -21.50
N VAL A 211 11.26 20.53 -22.81
CA VAL A 211 12.30 21.33 -23.50
C VAL A 211 11.92 22.80 -23.51
N ILE A 212 10.65 23.10 -23.80
CA ILE A 212 10.11 24.46 -23.72
C ILE A 212 10.37 25.02 -22.32
N LEU A 213 9.99 24.29 -21.27
CA LEU A 213 10.18 24.76 -19.89
C LEU A 213 11.64 24.96 -19.49
N VAL A 214 12.58 24.10 -19.94
CA VAL A 214 14.02 24.29 -19.68
C VAL A 214 14.50 25.59 -20.33
N LYS A 215 14.24 25.79 -21.63
CA LYS A 215 14.70 26.97 -22.35
C LYS A 215 14.08 28.26 -21.84
N MET A 216 12.78 28.22 -21.55
CA MET A 216 12.05 29.38 -21.02
C MET A 216 12.51 29.73 -19.59
N ALA A 217 12.86 28.73 -18.78
CA ALA A 217 13.46 28.96 -17.46
C ALA A 217 14.86 29.59 -17.57
N GLU A 218 15.67 29.20 -18.55
CA GLU A 218 16.97 29.82 -18.83
C GLU A 218 16.85 31.24 -19.37
N GLU A 219 15.91 31.48 -20.29
CA GLU A 219 15.57 32.84 -20.77
C GLU A 219 15.12 33.74 -19.61
N TRP A 220 14.27 33.22 -18.73
CA TRP A 220 13.86 33.92 -17.52
C TRP A 220 15.05 34.23 -16.61
N ALA A 221 15.88 33.23 -16.32
CA ALA A 221 17.04 33.37 -15.45
C ALA A 221 18.04 34.39 -15.98
N LYS A 222 18.29 34.42 -17.31
CA LYS A 222 19.15 35.45 -17.95
C LYS A 222 18.65 36.87 -17.66
N SER A 223 17.34 37.09 -17.69
CA SER A 223 16.72 38.41 -17.45
C SER A 223 16.56 38.76 -15.95
N HIS A 224 16.65 37.77 -15.05
CA HIS A 224 16.39 37.93 -13.60
C HIS A 224 17.58 37.50 -12.72
N GLY A 225 18.80 37.79 -13.17
CA GLY A 225 20.02 37.59 -12.36
C GLY A 225 20.30 36.14 -11.96
N GLY A 226 19.89 35.18 -12.79
CA GLY A 226 20.07 33.74 -12.57
C GLY A 226 19.00 33.08 -11.69
N SER A 227 18.01 33.85 -11.22
CA SER A 227 16.94 33.34 -10.36
C SER A 227 15.77 32.75 -11.16
N LEU A 228 15.12 31.73 -10.60
CA LEU A 228 13.87 31.17 -11.13
C LEU A 228 12.66 31.93 -10.55
N PRO A 229 11.48 31.90 -11.21
CA PRO A 229 10.29 32.58 -10.74
C PRO A 229 9.91 32.21 -9.30
N SER A 230 9.78 33.22 -8.46
CA SER A 230 9.53 33.14 -7.02
C SER A 230 8.36 34.06 -6.63
N GLY A 231 7.56 33.67 -5.64
CA GLY A 231 6.35 34.44 -5.30
C GLY A 231 5.21 34.31 -6.34
N ARG A 232 4.08 34.98 -6.11
CA ARG A 232 2.87 34.82 -6.94
C ARG A 232 2.95 35.58 -8.26
N GLU A 233 3.52 36.79 -8.25
CA GLU A 233 3.57 37.68 -9.40
C GLU A 233 4.55 37.19 -10.46
N GLU A 234 5.77 36.79 -10.08
CA GLU A 234 6.75 36.23 -11.02
C GLU A 234 6.25 34.92 -11.65
N LYS A 235 5.56 34.08 -10.88
CA LYS A 235 4.93 32.85 -11.41
C LYS A 235 3.85 33.14 -12.45
N LYS A 236 3.10 34.23 -12.26
CA LYS A 236 2.12 34.68 -13.26
C LYS A 236 2.82 35.22 -14.50
N ALA A 237 3.82 36.08 -14.32
CA ALA A 237 4.62 36.65 -15.42
C ALA A 237 5.32 35.56 -16.25
N PHE A 238 5.86 34.52 -15.61
CA PHE A 238 6.44 33.37 -16.32
C PHE A 238 5.43 32.61 -17.18
N LYS A 239 4.19 32.43 -16.68
CA LYS A 239 3.10 31.83 -17.47
C LYS A 239 2.70 32.70 -18.64
N ASP A 240 2.68 34.02 -18.47
CA ASP A 240 2.32 34.95 -19.54
C ASP A 240 3.43 35.02 -20.61
N LEU A 241 4.70 34.87 -20.22
CA LEU A 241 5.85 34.71 -21.11
C LEU A 241 5.75 33.41 -21.95
N LEU A 242 5.31 32.29 -21.35
CA LEU A 242 5.01 31.06 -22.10
C LEU A 242 3.89 31.26 -23.13
N LYS A 243 2.80 31.94 -22.75
CA LYS A 243 1.69 32.24 -23.67
C LYS A 243 2.12 33.14 -24.83
N ALA A 244 3.03 34.08 -24.59
CA ALA A 244 3.51 34.99 -25.61
C ALA A 244 4.36 34.30 -26.70
N LYS A 245 4.98 33.15 -26.38
CA LYS A 245 5.75 32.33 -27.34
C LYS A 245 4.89 31.32 -28.09
N MET A 246 3.63 31.12 -27.67
CA MET A 246 2.68 30.27 -28.38
C MET A 246 2.23 31.00 -29.66
N ILE A 247 2.44 30.37 -30.82
CA ILE A 247 2.19 30.98 -32.13
C ILE A 247 0.72 30.78 -32.52
N ALA A 248 0.17 29.60 -32.24
CA ALA A 248 -1.19 29.23 -32.58
C ALA A 248 -1.97 28.72 -31.36
N MET A 249 -3.30 28.90 -31.36
CA MET A 249 -4.14 28.48 -30.23
C MET A 249 -4.24 26.96 -30.07
N ASP A 250 -3.89 26.18 -31.10
CA ASP A 250 -3.96 24.73 -31.13
C ASP A 250 -2.64 24.04 -30.72
N GLU A 251 -1.70 24.76 -30.11
CA GLU A 251 -0.42 24.23 -29.66
C GLU A 251 -0.52 23.55 -28.29
N ASP A 252 -0.86 22.27 -28.30
CA ASP A 252 -1.05 21.49 -27.07
C ASP A 252 0.24 21.37 -26.24
N ASN A 253 1.42 21.35 -26.87
CA ASN A 253 2.71 21.36 -26.17
C ASN A 253 2.91 22.63 -25.30
N TYR A 254 2.50 23.80 -25.78
CA TYR A 254 2.55 25.04 -25.00
C TYR A 254 1.47 25.09 -23.92
N LYS A 255 0.27 24.56 -24.18
CA LYS A 255 -0.77 24.39 -23.15
C LYS A 255 -0.27 23.50 -22.01
N GLU A 256 0.32 22.35 -22.33
CA GLU A 256 0.96 21.45 -21.37
C GLU A 256 2.10 22.16 -20.60
N ALA A 257 2.95 22.93 -21.29
CA ALA A 257 4.01 23.70 -20.65
C ALA A 257 3.46 24.71 -19.65
N ILE A 258 2.39 25.44 -20.00
CA ILE A 258 1.75 26.43 -19.11
C ILE A 258 1.15 25.75 -17.88
N GLU A 259 0.46 24.64 -18.06
CA GLU A 259 -0.12 23.85 -16.96
C GLU A 259 0.97 23.27 -16.06
N ALA A 260 2.05 22.74 -16.65
CA ALA A 260 3.17 22.14 -15.94
C ALA A 260 4.24 23.15 -15.48
N SER A 261 4.10 24.45 -15.77
CA SER A 261 5.08 25.49 -15.44
C SER A 261 5.46 25.53 -13.95
N PHE A 262 4.55 25.10 -13.07
CA PHE A 262 4.84 24.99 -11.64
C PHE A 262 5.97 24.03 -11.29
N LYS A 263 6.28 23.07 -12.17
CA LYS A 263 7.39 22.14 -12.00
C LYS A 263 8.75 22.85 -12.11
N VAL A 264 8.84 23.99 -12.79
CA VAL A 264 10.08 24.81 -12.90
C VAL A 264 10.47 25.43 -11.56
N PHE A 265 9.49 25.88 -10.78
CA PHE A 265 9.72 26.55 -9.49
C PHE A 265 9.26 25.69 -8.30
N ALA A 266 9.05 24.39 -8.52
CA ALA A 266 8.77 23.45 -7.45
C ALA A 266 9.99 23.37 -6.50
N PRO A 267 9.75 23.31 -5.17
CA PRO A 267 10.82 23.26 -4.19
C PRO A 267 11.77 22.09 -4.44
N ARG A 268 13.06 22.35 -4.23
CA ARG A 268 14.13 21.38 -4.48
C ARG A 268 14.08 20.23 -3.47
N GLY A 269 14.32 19.03 -3.97
CA GLY A 269 14.88 17.93 -3.19
C GLY A 269 13.87 17.01 -2.51
N ILE A 270 14.42 15.85 -2.17
CA ILE A 270 13.83 14.82 -1.30
C ILE A 270 13.23 15.50 -0.07
N ASN A 271 12.09 15.05 0.44
CA ASN A 271 11.61 15.49 1.75
C ASN A 271 12.65 15.12 2.83
N ILE A 272 13.57 16.05 3.11
CA ILE A 272 14.76 15.84 3.93
C ILE A 272 14.35 15.34 5.32
N ALA A 273 13.24 15.85 5.89
CA ALA A 273 12.75 15.42 7.19
C ALA A 273 12.40 13.93 7.24
N LYS A 274 11.73 13.40 6.20
CA LYS A 274 11.36 11.98 6.14
C LYS A 274 12.56 11.10 5.78
N SER A 275 13.35 11.50 4.80
CA SER A 275 14.46 10.69 4.29
C SER A 275 15.69 10.71 5.19
N VAL A 276 16.02 11.81 5.85
CA VAL A 276 17.11 11.85 6.84
C VAL A 276 16.78 11.00 8.06
N ARG A 277 15.51 10.99 8.52
CA ARG A 277 15.07 10.11 9.61
C ARG A 277 15.23 8.63 9.23
N ILE A 278 14.94 8.27 7.99
CA ILE A 278 15.13 6.92 7.47
C ILE A 278 16.61 6.61 7.28
N LEU A 279 17.41 7.48 6.68
CA LEU A 279 18.84 7.29 6.46
C LEU A 279 19.64 7.14 7.76
N LYS A 280 19.31 7.95 8.79
CA LYS A 280 19.89 7.80 10.14
C LYS A 280 19.55 6.48 10.81
N LYS A 281 18.36 5.92 10.53
CA LYS A 281 17.94 4.59 11.01
C LYS A 281 18.51 3.44 10.18
N ALA A 282 18.58 3.59 8.86
CA ALA A 282 19.02 2.57 7.91
C ALA A 282 20.52 2.29 8.01
N LEU A 283 21.33 3.28 8.39
CA LEU A 283 22.75 3.09 8.71
C LEU A 283 22.98 2.13 9.90
N LEU A 284 21.94 1.82 10.68
CA LEU A 284 22.02 0.95 11.85
C LEU A 284 21.40 -0.45 11.64
N GLN A 285 20.62 -0.69 10.57
CA GLN A 285 19.91 -1.96 10.38
C GLN A 285 19.77 -2.37 8.91
N ARG A 286 19.94 -3.68 8.65
CA ARG A 286 19.69 -4.31 7.35
C ARG A 286 18.19 -4.24 7.03
N LEU A 287 17.81 -3.38 6.09
CA LEU A 287 16.43 -3.25 5.61
C LEU A 287 16.01 -4.51 4.82
N SER A 288 14.81 -5.02 5.10
CA SER A 288 14.19 -6.11 4.32
C SER A 288 12.91 -5.60 3.63
N PRO A 289 12.73 -5.89 2.33
CA PRO A 289 11.55 -5.48 1.57
C PRO A 289 10.38 -6.44 1.86
N ASN A 290 9.73 -6.29 3.01
CA ASN A 290 8.52 -7.05 3.30
C ASN A 290 7.30 -6.22 2.92
N LEU A 291 6.68 -6.50 1.77
CA LEU A 291 5.52 -5.76 1.24
C LEU A 291 4.17 -6.40 1.66
N LEU A 292 4.20 -7.40 2.52
CA LEU A 292 3.07 -8.29 2.81
C LEU A 292 2.00 -7.61 3.69
N LEU A 293 2.40 -6.82 4.68
CA LEU A 293 1.49 -6.23 5.66
C LEU A 293 0.51 -5.22 5.06
N LEU A 294 1.01 -4.25 4.28
CA LEU A 294 0.18 -3.25 3.59
C LEU A 294 -0.86 -3.87 2.67
N LYS A 295 -0.57 -5.06 2.12
CA LYS A 295 -1.48 -5.78 1.24
C LYS A 295 -2.54 -6.55 2.03
N ILE A 296 -2.16 -7.23 3.10
CA ILE A 296 -3.09 -7.95 3.99
C ILE A 296 -4.11 -6.99 4.61
N ILE A 297 -3.71 -5.76 4.98
CA ILE A 297 -4.65 -4.73 5.50
C ILE A 297 -5.75 -4.40 4.48
N LYS A 298 -5.43 -4.33 3.18
CA LYS A 298 -6.42 -4.09 2.12
C LYS A 298 -7.41 -5.23 1.95
N PHE A 299 -7.09 -6.43 2.46
CA PHE A 299 -7.94 -7.61 2.41
C PHE A 299 -8.80 -7.80 3.67
N LEU A 300 -8.68 -6.93 4.68
CA LEU A 300 -9.55 -6.99 5.85
C LEU A 300 -10.94 -6.43 5.49
N PRO A 301 -12.02 -7.22 5.67
CA PRO A 301 -13.38 -6.86 5.24
C PRO A 301 -13.91 -5.59 5.91
N ILE A 302 -13.47 -5.28 7.14
CA ILE A 302 -13.84 -4.06 7.88
C ILE A 302 -13.41 -2.78 7.14
N VAL A 303 -12.31 -2.83 6.38
CA VAL A 303 -11.84 -1.68 5.60
C VAL A 303 -12.76 -1.44 4.39
N ASN A 304 -13.36 -2.49 3.83
CA ASN A 304 -14.21 -2.39 2.64
C ASN A 304 -15.69 -2.14 2.97
N THR A 305 -16.23 -2.63 4.10
CA THR A 305 -17.63 -2.39 4.49
C THR A 305 -17.90 -0.96 4.99
N CYS A 306 -16.89 -0.26 5.51
CA CYS A 306 -17.01 1.15 5.89
C CYS A 306 -16.68 2.14 4.74
N THR A 307 -16.24 1.66 3.58
CA THR A 307 -15.98 2.52 2.41
C THR A 307 -16.92 2.17 1.27
N SER A 308 -18.18 2.61 1.37
CA SER A 308 -18.94 2.87 0.15
C SER A 308 -18.23 3.99 -0.62
N GLU A 309 -17.76 3.65 -1.83
CA GLU A 309 -17.40 4.55 -2.93
C GLU A 309 -16.53 5.80 -2.68
N LYS A 310 -15.82 5.93 -1.56
CA LYS A 310 -14.84 7.02 -1.39
C LYS A 310 -13.48 6.48 -0.98
N LYS A 311 -12.50 6.85 -1.80
CA LYS A 311 -11.05 6.69 -1.63
C LYS A 311 -10.67 6.68 -0.14
N PRO A 312 -9.74 5.81 0.30
CA PRO A 312 -9.31 5.77 1.69
C PRO A 312 -8.72 7.12 2.07
N SER A 313 -9.55 7.94 2.72
CA SER A 313 -9.10 9.14 3.38
C SER A 313 -8.18 8.72 4.54
N LYS A 314 -7.00 9.32 4.56
CA LYS A 314 -5.91 9.16 5.54
C LYS A 314 -6.35 8.43 6.82
N LEU A 315 -6.04 7.13 6.92
CA LEU A 315 -6.02 6.42 8.20
C LEU A 315 -5.03 7.15 9.12
N ARG A 316 -5.53 8.03 9.99
CA ARG A 316 -4.78 8.48 11.16
C ARG A 316 -4.94 7.37 12.19
N VAL A 317 -3.94 6.51 12.28
CA VAL A 317 -3.75 5.65 13.45
C VAL A 317 -3.49 6.59 14.63
N PRO A 318 -4.37 6.67 15.64
CA PRO A 318 -4.03 7.40 16.85
C PRO A 318 -2.90 6.63 17.54
N VAL A 319 -1.71 7.23 17.58
CA VAL A 319 -0.63 6.78 18.47
C VAL A 319 -1.08 7.17 19.87
N ILE A 320 -1.71 6.24 20.59
CA ILE A 320 -1.89 6.39 22.03
C ILE A 320 -0.51 6.17 22.65
N ALA A 321 0.19 7.28 22.90
CA ALA A 321 1.40 7.28 23.69
C ALA A 321 1.02 6.86 25.12
N GLY A 322 1.45 5.67 25.53
CA GLY A 322 1.36 5.27 26.93
C GLY A 322 2.16 6.26 27.78
N ARG A 323 1.46 7.02 28.64
CA ARG A 323 2.09 7.72 29.75
C ARG A 323 2.58 6.65 30.72
N THR A 324 3.89 6.52 30.85
CA THR A 324 4.51 6.00 32.06
C THR A 324 4.35 7.07 33.14
N GLU A 325 3.44 6.84 34.09
CA GLU A 325 3.44 7.58 35.34
C GLU A 325 4.65 7.12 36.18
N LYS A 326 5.27 8.10 36.84
CA LYS A 326 6.33 7.94 37.83
C LYS A 326 5.74 7.49 39.15
#